data_AF-A0A430Q3B9-F1
#
_entry.id   AF-A0A430Q3B9-F1
#
_cell.length_a   1.000
_cell.length_b   1.000
_cell.length_c   1.000
_cell.angle_alpha   90.00
_cell.angle_beta   90.00
_cell.angle_gamma   90.00
#
_symmetry.space_group_name_H-M   'P 1'
#
loop_
_entity.id
_entity.type
_entity.pdbx_description
1 polymer ?
#
loop_
_entity_poly.entity_id
_entity_poly.type
_entity_poly.pdbx_seq_one_letter_code
_entity_poly.pdbx_strand_id
1 'polypeptide(L)'
;MIENGIKPVYVFEGKPPSMKAGELAKRSDRRIESTKELAKAEAEEDLEAIEKFSKRLVKVTPAHNEDCRQLLNLMGVPFVNAPGEAEAQCAVLAKSGKVYAVGTEDMDALAFGTPVLLRHLTFSEARKMAIQEFNLTSVLEGLGLNMDQFIDLCILLGCDYVDTIRGIGPKKALDLLHKYQSIDCVLKNIDKSKYPVPDDWPYEDAKKLFLNPEVTDPSSIEVCHQLDFLHLYFFTKAN
;
A
#
# COMPACT_ATOMS: atom_id res chain seq x y z
N MET A 1 -18.52 2.87 -8.85
CA MET A 1 -18.61 1.94 -7.70
C MET A 1 -20.02 1.83 -7.15
N ILE A 2 -20.58 2.90 -6.57
CA ILE A 2 -21.92 2.87 -5.92
C ILE A 2 -23.04 2.48 -6.88
N GLU A 3 -23.03 3.00 -8.11
CA GLU A 3 -24.00 2.63 -9.16
C GLU A 3 -23.97 1.14 -9.51
N ASN A 4 -22.83 0.48 -9.31
CA ASN A 4 -22.65 -0.97 -9.50
C ASN A 4 -22.94 -1.77 -8.21
N GLY A 5 -23.58 -1.16 -7.20
CA GLY A 5 -23.94 -1.81 -5.93
C GLY A 5 -22.80 -1.99 -4.94
N ILE A 6 -21.60 -1.46 -5.24
CA ILE A 6 -20.44 -1.54 -4.33
C ILE A 6 -20.57 -0.46 -3.26
N LYS A 7 -20.40 -0.83 -1.99
CA LYS A 7 -20.43 0.05 -0.82
C LYS A 7 -19.01 0.32 -0.33
N PRO A 8 -18.32 1.36 -0.83
CA PRO A 8 -16.94 1.62 -0.47
C PRO A 8 -16.80 2.14 0.96
N VAL A 9 -15.67 1.82 1.59
CA VAL A 9 -15.20 2.48 2.80
C VAL A 9 -13.80 2.97 2.49
N TYR A 10 -13.56 4.28 2.65
CA TYR A 10 -12.23 4.82 2.45
C TYR A 10 -11.43 4.74 3.74
N VAL A 11 -10.14 4.45 3.63
CA VAL A 11 -9.22 4.47 4.78
C VAL A 11 -8.11 5.45 4.49
N PHE A 12 -7.96 6.46 5.34
CA PHE A 12 -6.91 7.46 5.23
C PHE A 12 -5.70 7.04 6.05
N GLU A 13 -4.50 7.20 5.47
CA GLU A 13 -3.23 6.94 6.15
C GLU A 13 -3.07 7.85 7.38
N GLY A 14 -2.51 7.26 8.44
CA GLY A 14 -2.11 7.95 9.67
C GLY A 14 -0.63 8.32 9.68
N LYS A 15 0.00 8.16 10.84
CA LYS A 15 1.43 8.45 10.98
C LYS A 15 2.25 7.28 10.42
N PRO A 16 3.18 7.51 9.48
CA PRO A 16 4.02 6.43 8.98
C PRO A 16 4.91 5.86 10.09
N PRO A 17 5.21 4.55 10.06
CA PRO A 17 6.13 3.94 11.00
C PRO A 17 7.54 4.50 10.82
N SER A 18 8.34 4.51 11.89
CA SER A 18 9.71 5.07 11.88
C SER A 18 10.60 4.42 10.81
N MET A 19 10.43 3.11 10.56
CA MET A 19 11.19 2.36 9.56
C MET A 19 10.96 2.84 8.13
N LYS A 20 9.78 3.40 7.81
CA LYS A 20 9.45 3.94 6.48
C LYS A 20 10.16 5.26 6.18
N ALA A 21 10.87 5.85 7.16
CA ALA A 21 11.61 7.11 6.97
C ALA A 21 12.65 7.03 5.84
N GLY A 22 13.32 5.88 5.69
CA GLY A 22 14.29 5.67 4.61
C GLY A 22 13.65 5.73 3.22
N GLU A 23 12.54 5.04 3.01
CA GLU A 23 11.80 5.08 1.74
C GLU A 23 11.18 6.47 1.50
N LEU A 24 10.69 7.14 2.54
CA LEU A 24 10.19 8.52 2.43
C LEU A 24 11.29 9.50 2.02
N ALA A 25 12.51 9.35 2.53
CA ALA A 25 13.67 10.12 2.11
C ALA A 25 14.02 9.84 0.63
N LYS A 26 14.11 8.57 0.22
CA LYS A 26 14.31 8.17 -1.18
C LYS A 26 13.23 8.74 -2.11
N ARG A 27 11.96 8.78 -1.67
CA ARG A 27 10.85 9.42 -2.41
C ARG A 27 11.02 10.95 -2.48
N SER A 28 11.52 11.59 -1.44
CA SER A 28 11.83 13.02 -1.43
C SER A 28 12.97 13.36 -2.40
N ASP A 29 14.06 12.59 -2.39
CA ASP A 29 15.23 12.82 -3.25
C ASP A 29 14.86 12.68 -4.73
N ARG A 30 14.09 11.63 -5.08
CA ARG A 30 13.55 11.44 -6.43
C ARG A 30 12.68 12.62 -6.91
N ARG A 31 11.98 13.31 -6.00
CA ARG A 31 11.21 14.51 -6.35
C ARG A 31 12.11 15.70 -6.60
N ILE A 32 13.13 15.92 -5.77
CA ILE A 32 14.12 17.00 -5.97
C ILE A 32 14.80 16.82 -7.34
N GLU A 33 15.18 15.59 -7.69
CA GLU A 33 15.73 15.27 -9.00
C GLU A 33 14.70 15.52 -10.11
N SER A 34 13.46 15.06 -9.96
CA SER A 34 12.39 15.30 -10.94
C SER A 34 12.08 16.78 -11.13
N THR A 35 12.22 17.62 -10.10
CA THR A 35 12.07 19.08 -10.21
C THR A 35 13.19 19.70 -11.04
N LYS A 36 14.43 19.23 -10.87
CA LYS A 36 15.57 19.69 -11.69
C LYS A 36 15.39 19.30 -13.16
N GLU A 37 14.93 18.07 -13.42
CA GLU A 37 14.67 17.59 -14.77
C GLU A 37 13.47 18.31 -15.41
N LEU A 38 12.42 18.63 -14.65
CA LEU A 38 11.31 19.45 -15.12
C LEU A 38 11.79 20.84 -15.54
N ALA A 39 12.61 21.52 -14.72
CA ALA A 39 13.13 22.85 -15.05
C ALA A 39 13.98 22.85 -16.32
N LYS A 40 14.73 21.77 -16.60
CA LYS A 40 15.44 21.61 -17.87
C LYS A 40 14.47 21.40 -19.03
N ALA A 41 13.49 20.52 -18.88
CA ALA A 41 12.49 20.26 -19.91
C ALA A 41 11.66 21.51 -20.26
N GLU A 42 11.35 22.35 -19.27
CA GLU A 42 10.71 23.65 -19.48
C GLU A 42 11.60 24.63 -20.25
N ALA A 43 12.90 24.65 -19.97
CA ALA A 43 13.86 25.49 -20.71
C ALA A 43 14.08 25.02 -22.16
N GLU A 44 13.90 23.72 -22.42
CA GLU A 44 14.04 23.08 -23.74
C GLU A 44 12.70 22.99 -24.52
N GLU A 45 11.59 23.45 -23.92
CA GLU A 45 10.22 23.36 -24.47
C GLU A 45 9.79 21.92 -24.84
N ASP A 46 10.33 20.90 -24.15
CA ASP A 46 9.97 19.49 -24.36
C ASP A 46 8.67 19.16 -23.63
N LEU A 47 7.55 19.29 -24.36
CA LEU A 47 6.20 19.06 -23.84
C LEU A 47 5.99 17.63 -23.28
N GLU A 48 6.60 16.60 -23.87
CA GLU A 48 6.46 15.22 -23.40
C GLU A 48 7.19 15.02 -22.07
N ALA A 49 8.40 15.56 -21.96
CA ALA A 49 9.18 15.52 -20.72
C ALA A 49 8.50 16.34 -19.62
N ILE A 50 7.95 17.52 -19.94
CA ILE A 50 7.20 18.36 -19.00
C ILE A 50 6.01 17.59 -18.42
N GLU A 51 5.17 16.97 -19.26
CA GLU A 51 4.00 16.20 -18.78
C GLU A 51 4.44 15.04 -17.88
N LYS A 52 5.50 14.32 -18.29
CA LYS A 52 6.04 13.17 -17.55
C LYS A 52 6.58 13.56 -16.18
N PHE A 53 7.38 14.63 -16.09
CA PHE A 53 7.97 15.06 -14.82
C PHE A 53 6.94 15.76 -13.92
N SER A 54 6.01 16.51 -14.49
CA SER A 54 4.91 17.14 -13.75
C SER A 54 4.08 16.10 -12.98
N LYS A 55 3.70 14.98 -13.62
CA LYS A 55 2.98 13.88 -12.95
C LYS A 55 3.74 13.27 -11.77
N ARG A 56 5.08 13.27 -11.80
CA ARG A 56 5.93 12.73 -10.72
C ARG A 56 6.05 13.66 -9.52
N LEU A 57 5.77 14.95 -9.70
CA LEU A 57 5.83 15.95 -8.63
C LEU A 57 4.54 16.06 -7.82
N VAL A 58 3.45 15.46 -8.28
CA VAL A 58 2.16 15.47 -7.59
C VAL A 58 2.32 14.88 -6.19
N LYS A 59 1.96 15.67 -5.18
CA LYS A 59 1.98 15.29 -3.77
C LYS A 59 0.59 15.52 -3.17
N VAL A 60 0.07 14.49 -2.50
CA VAL A 60 -1.14 14.63 -1.69
C VAL A 60 -0.81 15.48 -0.46
N THR A 61 -1.60 16.51 -0.23
CA THR A 61 -1.45 17.42 0.92
C THR A 61 -2.51 17.09 1.98
N PRO A 62 -2.30 17.49 3.25
CA PRO A 62 -3.34 17.36 4.27
C PRO A 62 -4.66 18.06 3.90
N ALA A 63 -4.59 19.16 3.15
CA ALA A 63 -5.77 19.85 2.64
C ALA A 63 -6.58 18.96 1.67
N HIS A 64 -5.92 18.29 0.73
CA HIS A 64 -6.60 17.34 -0.17
C HIS A 64 -7.32 16.23 0.62
N ASN A 65 -6.68 15.70 1.68
CA ASN A 65 -7.31 14.68 2.52
C ASN A 65 -8.52 15.21 3.28
N GLU A 66 -8.50 16.47 3.73
CA GLU A 66 -9.65 17.10 4.37
C GLU A 66 -10.79 17.33 3.38
N ASP A 67 -10.50 17.87 2.20
CA ASP A 67 -11.49 18.09 1.14
C ASP A 67 -12.15 16.75 0.72
N CYS A 68 -11.36 15.68 0.57
CA CYS A 68 -11.89 14.34 0.30
C CYS A 68 -12.78 13.83 1.44
N ARG A 69 -12.39 14.01 2.71
CA ARG A 69 -13.20 13.59 3.86
C ARG A 69 -14.54 14.35 3.91
N GLN A 70 -14.51 15.65 3.65
CA GLN A 70 -15.73 16.46 3.56
C GLN A 70 -16.64 15.98 2.42
N LEU A 71 -16.08 15.73 1.24
CA LEU A 71 -16.82 15.18 0.11
C LEU A 71 -17.46 13.83 0.44
N LEU A 72 -16.69 12.90 1.03
CA LEU A 72 -17.19 11.58 1.42
C LEU A 72 -18.34 11.67 2.43
N ASN A 73 -18.22 12.56 3.43
CA ASN A 73 -19.29 12.83 4.39
C ASN A 73 -20.57 13.31 3.70
N LEU A 74 -20.46 14.26 2.77
CA LEU A 74 -21.60 14.77 2.02
C LEU A 74 -22.23 13.69 1.13
N MET A 75 -21.40 12.82 0.55
CA MET A 75 -21.85 11.67 -0.23
C MET A 75 -22.40 10.53 0.64
N GLY A 76 -22.35 10.63 1.97
CA GLY A 76 -22.77 9.57 2.88
C GLY A 76 -21.90 8.31 2.82
N VAL A 77 -20.67 8.44 2.34
CA VAL A 77 -19.69 7.35 2.23
C VAL A 77 -18.82 7.35 3.48
N PRO A 78 -18.78 6.26 4.26
CA PRO A 78 -17.98 6.21 5.47
C PRO A 78 -16.49 6.19 5.14
N PHE A 79 -15.69 6.77 6.05
CA PHE A 79 -14.25 6.63 6.03
C PHE A 79 -13.69 6.36 7.43
N VAL A 80 -12.49 5.79 7.47
CA VAL A 80 -11.74 5.48 8.68
C VAL A 80 -10.38 6.18 8.61
N ASN A 81 -9.92 6.75 9.72
CA ASN A 81 -8.54 7.21 9.83
C ASN A 81 -7.72 6.10 10.49
N ALA A 82 -6.76 5.54 9.77
CA ALA A 82 -5.82 4.58 10.35
C ALA A 82 -4.87 5.31 11.31
N PRO A 83 -4.43 4.67 12.40
CA PRO A 83 -3.38 5.25 13.25
C PRO A 83 -2.00 5.18 12.56
N GLY A 84 -1.77 4.13 11.78
CA GLY A 84 -0.58 3.92 10.94
C GLY A 84 -0.91 3.78 9.45
N GLU A 85 -0.52 2.65 8.86
CA GLU A 85 -0.71 2.38 7.42
C GLU A 85 -2.18 2.05 7.09
N ALA A 86 -2.69 2.59 5.99
CA ALA A 86 -4.07 2.37 5.56
C ALA A 86 -4.30 0.91 5.14
N GLU A 87 -3.33 0.28 4.47
CA GLU A 87 -3.37 -1.12 4.01
C GLU A 87 -3.52 -2.07 5.20
N ALA A 88 -2.82 -1.80 6.30
CA ALA A 88 -2.91 -2.59 7.52
C ALA A 88 -4.30 -2.48 8.16
N GLN A 89 -4.84 -1.26 8.26
CA GLN A 89 -6.19 -1.03 8.79
C GLN A 89 -7.26 -1.70 7.91
N CYS A 90 -7.12 -1.58 6.59
CA CYS A 90 -7.96 -2.26 5.60
C CYS A 90 -7.93 -3.78 5.76
N ALA A 91 -6.74 -4.37 5.92
CA ALA A 91 -6.57 -5.81 6.11
C ALA A 91 -7.35 -6.32 7.32
N VAL A 92 -7.32 -5.57 8.43
CA VAL A 92 -8.02 -5.94 9.67
C VAL A 92 -9.54 -5.78 9.56
N LEU A 93 -10.02 -4.77 8.84
CA LEU A 93 -11.45 -4.65 8.51
C LEU A 93 -11.94 -5.83 7.65
N ALA A 94 -11.12 -6.28 6.69
CA ALA A 94 -11.45 -7.43 5.86
C ALA A 94 -11.41 -8.76 6.65
N LYS A 95 -10.37 -8.99 7.47
CA LYS A 95 -10.26 -10.17 8.35
C LYS A 95 -11.41 -10.30 9.34
N SER A 96 -11.93 -9.18 9.84
CA SER A 96 -13.06 -9.14 10.77
C SER A 96 -14.43 -9.29 10.10
N GLY A 97 -14.47 -9.39 8.76
CA GLY A 97 -15.71 -9.53 8.00
C GLY A 97 -16.53 -8.23 7.88
N LYS A 98 -15.97 -7.07 8.26
CA LYS A 98 -16.65 -5.78 8.10
C LYS A 98 -16.70 -5.31 6.65
N VAL A 99 -15.71 -5.73 5.86
CA VAL A 99 -15.67 -5.53 4.40
C VAL A 99 -15.30 -6.83 3.71
N TYR A 100 -15.70 -6.99 2.44
CA TYR A 100 -15.41 -8.19 1.64
C TYR A 100 -13.94 -8.26 1.22
N ALA A 101 -13.38 -7.15 0.74
CA ALA A 101 -12.06 -7.08 0.15
C ALA A 101 -11.44 -5.69 0.33
N VAL A 102 -10.13 -5.60 0.15
CA VAL A 102 -9.39 -4.33 0.12
C VAL A 102 -9.15 -3.92 -1.32
N GLY A 103 -9.54 -2.71 -1.69
CA GLY A 103 -9.26 -2.13 -3.01
C GLY A 103 -8.02 -1.24 -2.98
N THR A 104 -6.86 -1.77 -3.35
CA THR A 104 -5.61 -0.99 -3.44
C THR A 104 -4.71 -1.55 -4.54
N GLU A 105 -3.83 -0.71 -5.09
CA GLU A 105 -2.77 -1.15 -6.00
C GLU A 105 -1.53 -1.66 -5.25
N ASP A 106 -1.44 -1.39 -3.95
CA ASP A 106 -0.33 -1.83 -3.12
C ASP A 106 -0.48 -3.30 -2.71
N MET A 107 0.50 -4.12 -3.07
CA MET A 107 0.50 -5.55 -2.78
C MET A 107 0.86 -5.85 -1.33
N ASP A 108 1.42 -4.89 -0.58
CA ASP A 108 1.77 -5.06 0.84
C ASP A 108 0.51 -5.31 1.70
N ALA A 109 -0.68 -4.95 1.20
CA ALA A 109 -1.96 -5.35 1.80
C ALA A 109 -2.08 -6.87 1.99
N LEU A 110 -1.52 -7.69 1.10
CA LEU A 110 -1.47 -9.15 1.28
C LEU A 110 -0.50 -9.55 2.39
N ALA A 111 0.63 -8.84 2.54
CA ALA A 111 1.59 -9.09 3.63
C ALA A 111 1.01 -8.73 5.00
N PHE A 112 0.10 -7.74 5.08
CA PHE A 112 -0.75 -7.49 6.25
C PHE A 112 -1.85 -8.54 6.47
N GLY A 113 -1.98 -9.51 5.56
CA GLY A 113 -2.90 -10.65 5.65
C GLY A 113 -4.31 -10.36 5.17
N THR A 114 -4.49 -9.39 4.27
CA THR A 114 -5.80 -9.17 3.63
C THR A 114 -6.30 -10.46 2.96
N PRO A 115 -7.52 -10.96 3.28
CA PRO A 115 -8.03 -12.19 2.67
C PRO A 115 -8.25 -12.09 1.16
N VAL A 116 -8.79 -10.95 0.69
CA VAL A 116 -9.08 -10.66 -0.71
C VAL A 116 -8.60 -9.25 -1.05
N LEU A 117 -7.67 -9.15 -2.01
CA LEU A 117 -7.17 -7.89 -2.56
C LEU A 117 -7.74 -7.68 -3.96
N LEU A 118 -8.29 -6.49 -4.22
CA LEU A 118 -8.81 -6.07 -5.52
C LEU A 118 -7.94 -4.97 -6.11
N ARG A 119 -7.40 -5.22 -7.30
CA ARG A 119 -6.66 -4.23 -8.09
C ARG A 119 -7.49 -3.73 -9.27
N HIS A 120 -7.15 -2.53 -9.71
CA HIS A 120 -7.81 -1.74 -10.75
C HIS A 120 -9.23 -1.28 -10.39
N LEU A 121 -9.61 -1.36 -9.12
CA LEU A 121 -10.96 -0.99 -8.66
C LEU A 121 -11.24 0.52 -8.80
N THR A 122 -10.21 1.35 -8.58
CA THR A 122 -10.30 2.82 -8.64
C THR A 122 -9.92 3.39 -10.00
N PHE A 123 -9.60 2.54 -10.98
CA PHE A 123 -9.26 3.00 -12.32
C PHE A 123 -10.51 3.56 -13.01
N SER A 124 -10.31 4.60 -13.82
CA SER A 124 -11.38 5.15 -14.64
C SER A 124 -11.94 4.06 -15.57
N GLU A 125 -13.27 4.00 -15.69
CA GLU A 125 -13.97 3.09 -16.59
C GLU A 125 -13.48 3.21 -18.05
N ALA A 126 -13.00 4.40 -18.44
CA ALA A 126 -12.42 4.64 -19.77
C ALA A 126 -11.19 3.77 -20.06
N ARG A 127 -10.45 3.33 -19.03
CA ARG A 127 -9.28 2.44 -19.18
C ARG A 127 -9.67 1.00 -19.54
N LYS A 128 -10.94 0.60 -19.33
CA LYS A 128 -11.46 -0.75 -19.63
C LYS A 128 -10.60 -1.90 -19.08
N MET A 129 -9.91 -1.68 -17.97
CA MET A 129 -9.12 -2.72 -17.31
C MET A 129 -10.01 -3.56 -16.41
N ALA A 130 -9.90 -4.88 -16.51
CA ALA A 130 -10.61 -5.78 -15.63
C ALA A 130 -10.07 -5.66 -14.19
N ILE A 131 -11.00 -5.71 -13.23
CA ILE A 131 -10.66 -5.84 -11.81
C ILE A 131 -9.95 -7.18 -11.62
N GLN A 132 -8.79 -7.13 -10.96
CA GLN A 132 -8.04 -8.33 -10.61
C GLN A 132 -8.28 -8.66 -9.14
N GLU A 133 -8.62 -9.91 -8.87
CA GLU A 133 -8.81 -10.42 -7.51
C GLU A 133 -7.65 -11.34 -7.13
N PHE A 134 -7.07 -11.10 -5.96
CA PHE A 134 -6.06 -11.94 -5.35
C PHE A 134 -6.60 -12.48 -4.03
N ASN A 135 -6.75 -13.81 -3.97
CA ASN A 135 -7.15 -14.51 -2.76
C ASN A 135 -5.89 -14.96 -2.01
N LEU A 136 -5.71 -14.50 -0.77
CA LEU A 136 -4.52 -14.80 0.02
C LEU A 136 -4.34 -16.30 0.26
N THR A 137 -5.42 -17.04 0.53
CA THR A 137 -5.35 -18.49 0.71
C THR A 137 -4.80 -19.18 -0.55
N SER A 138 -5.33 -18.81 -1.73
CA SER A 138 -4.83 -19.36 -3.00
C SER A 138 -3.38 -18.96 -3.29
N VAL A 139 -2.95 -17.75 -2.89
CA VAL A 139 -1.55 -17.31 -3.01
C VAL A 139 -0.64 -18.15 -2.12
N LEU A 140 -1.01 -18.35 -0.84
CA LEU A 140 -0.25 -19.15 0.11
C LEU A 140 -0.16 -20.62 -0.34
N GLU A 141 -1.27 -21.21 -0.78
CA GLU A 141 -1.32 -22.57 -1.32
C GLU A 141 -0.48 -22.70 -2.59
N GLY A 142 -0.62 -21.77 -3.54
CA GLY A 142 0.11 -21.77 -4.81
C GLY A 142 1.62 -21.59 -4.64
N LEU A 143 2.05 -20.87 -3.59
CA LEU A 143 3.45 -20.71 -3.23
C LEU A 143 3.95 -21.80 -2.26
N GLY A 144 3.06 -22.60 -1.67
CA GLY A 144 3.41 -23.59 -0.65
C GLY A 144 4.03 -22.96 0.60
N LEU A 145 3.53 -21.78 1.01
CA LEU A 145 4.03 -21.03 2.18
C LEU A 145 2.92 -20.84 3.21
N ASN A 146 3.30 -20.78 4.48
CA ASN A 146 2.42 -20.21 5.51
C ASN A 146 2.55 -18.69 5.55
N MET A 147 1.73 -18.02 6.38
CA MET A 147 1.72 -16.55 6.47
C MET A 147 3.06 -15.97 6.92
N ASP A 148 3.71 -16.57 7.92
CA ASP A 148 5.00 -16.08 8.43
C ASP A 148 6.10 -16.15 7.36
N GLN A 149 6.09 -17.21 6.56
CA GLN A 149 7.00 -17.39 5.43
C GLN A 149 6.67 -16.47 4.27
N PHE A 150 5.39 -16.17 4.05
CA PHE A 150 4.97 -15.22 3.04
C PHE A 150 5.42 -13.80 3.39
N ILE A 151 5.33 -13.40 4.67
CA ILE A 151 5.89 -12.13 5.14
C ILE A 151 7.41 -12.09 4.93
N ASP A 152 8.10 -13.17 5.29
CA ASP A 152 9.54 -13.31 5.03
C ASP A 152 9.87 -13.18 3.54
N LEU A 153 9.02 -13.74 2.67
CA LEU A 153 9.17 -13.61 1.22
C LEU A 153 9.01 -12.14 0.80
N CYS A 154 7.95 -11.46 1.24
CA CYS A 154 7.71 -10.04 0.93
C CYS A 154 8.90 -9.15 1.36
N ILE A 155 9.47 -9.39 2.55
CA ILE A 155 10.65 -8.65 3.01
C ILE A 155 11.87 -8.91 2.12
N LEU A 156 12.10 -10.17 1.71
CA LEU A 156 13.20 -10.51 0.80
C LEU A 156 13.03 -9.94 -0.62
N LEU A 157 11.78 -9.83 -1.09
CA LEU A 157 11.45 -9.20 -2.38
C LEU A 157 11.64 -7.68 -2.36
N GLY A 158 11.52 -7.09 -1.18
CA GLY A 158 11.59 -5.66 -0.93
C GLY A 158 10.25 -5.10 -0.50
N CYS A 159 10.27 -4.41 0.64
CA CYS A 159 9.15 -3.65 1.17
C CYS A 159 9.60 -2.22 1.50
N ASP A 160 8.66 -1.36 1.90
CA ASP A 160 8.93 0.05 2.21
C ASP A 160 9.71 0.26 3.53
N TYR A 161 9.95 -0.79 4.32
CA TYR A 161 10.45 -0.69 5.70
C TYR A 161 11.95 -0.99 5.86
N VAL A 162 12.50 -1.88 5.05
CA VAL A 162 13.90 -2.31 5.13
C VAL A 162 14.49 -2.56 3.75
N ASP A 163 15.81 -2.43 3.62
CA ASP A 163 16.50 -2.71 2.36
C ASP A 163 16.45 -4.21 2.00
N THR A 164 16.76 -4.53 0.75
CA THR A 164 16.82 -5.91 0.23
C THR A 164 18.24 -6.47 0.23
N ILE A 165 18.36 -7.81 0.18
CA ILE A 165 19.65 -8.47 -0.04
C ILE A 165 19.97 -8.48 -1.53
N ARG A 166 21.03 -7.77 -1.91
CA ARG A 166 21.46 -7.67 -3.31
C ARG A 166 21.72 -9.06 -3.92
N GLY A 167 21.12 -9.32 -5.07
CA GLY A 167 21.30 -10.58 -5.81
C GLY A 167 20.34 -11.70 -5.40
N ILE A 168 19.47 -11.48 -4.40
CA ILE A 168 18.35 -12.36 -4.08
C ILE A 168 17.09 -11.78 -4.73
N GLY A 169 16.73 -12.31 -5.90
CA GLY A 169 15.48 -11.97 -6.60
C GLY A 169 14.35 -12.96 -6.31
N PRO A 170 13.17 -12.80 -6.93
CA PRO A 170 11.95 -13.52 -6.56
C PRO A 170 12.06 -15.04 -6.51
N LYS A 171 12.55 -15.65 -7.60
CA LYS A 171 12.74 -17.10 -7.67
C LYS A 171 13.68 -17.59 -6.57
N LYS A 172 14.78 -16.87 -6.34
CA LYS A 172 15.80 -17.26 -5.37
C LYS A 172 15.31 -17.12 -3.94
N ALA A 173 14.57 -16.06 -3.64
CA ALA A 173 13.96 -15.84 -2.32
C ALA A 173 13.00 -16.99 -1.98
N LEU A 174 12.14 -17.37 -2.92
CA LEU A 174 11.21 -18.50 -2.76
C LEU A 174 11.96 -19.82 -2.54
N ASP A 175 12.95 -20.15 -3.38
CA ASP A 175 13.76 -21.36 -3.24
C ASP A 175 14.46 -21.42 -1.86
N LEU A 176 14.97 -20.28 -1.39
CA LEU A 176 15.65 -20.17 -0.11
C LEU A 176 14.68 -20.37 1.06
N LEU A 177 13.47 -19.83 0.98
CA LEU A 177 12.45 -20.00 2.03
C LEU A 177 11.87 -21.42 2.03
N HIS A 178 11.67 -22.06 0.88
CA HIS A 178 11.32 -23.48 0.86
C HIS A 178 12.41 -24.35 1.50
N LYS A 179 13.68 -24.01 1.29
CA LYS A 179 14.78 -24.78 1.85
C LYS A 179 15.03 -24.52 3.34
N TYR A 180 14.98 -23.26 3.76
CA TYR A 180 15.44 -22.83 5.08
C TYR A 180 14.33 -22.34 6.00
N GLN A 181 13.10 -22.19 5.50
CA GLN A 181 11.86 -21.93 6.23
C GLN A 181 11.72 -20.56 6.92
N SER A 182 12.80 -19.80 7.11
CA SER A 182 12.76 -18.42 7.64
C SER A 182 13.96 -17.57 7.21
N ILE A 183 13.85 -16.24 7.29
CA ILE A 183 14.98 -15.33 7.04
C ILE A 183 16.18 -15.65 7.95
N ASP A 184 15.96 -15.94 9.24
CA ASP A 184 17.04 -16.30 10.18
C ASP A 184 17.90 -17.46 9.65
N CYS A 185 17.23 -18.50 9.18
CA CYS A 185 17.87 -19.70 8.67
C CYS A 185 18.49 -19.45 7.29
N VAL A 186 17.90 -18.60 6.45
CA VAL A 186 18.53 -18.14 5.20
C VAL A 186 19.85 -17.44 5.52
N LEU A 187 19.86 -16.46 6.41
CA LEU A 187 21.05 -15.67 6.75
C LEU A 187 22.20 -16.50 7.33
N LYS A 188 21.88 -17.60 8.04
CA LYS A 188 22.87 -18.56 8.56
C LYS A 188 23.49 -19.45 7.48
N ASN A 189 22.81 -19.66 6.35
CA ASN A 189 23.18 -20.67 5.35
C ASN A 189 23.52 -20.10 3.96
N ILE A 190 23.33 -18.81 3.72
CA ILE A 190 23.75 -18.17 2.47
C ILE A 190 25.24 -17.81 2.48
N ASP A 191 25.83 -17.80 1.29
CA ASP A 191 27.17 -17.27 1.09
C ASP A 191 27.14 -15.73 1.13
N LYS A 192 27.55 -15.15 2.26
CA LYS A 192 27.57 -13.69 2.48
C LYS A 192 28.57 -12.95 1.61
N SER A 193 29.58 -13.64 1.05
CA SER A 193 30.51 -13.01 0.10
C SER A 193 29.82 -12.74 -1.25
N LYS A 194 28.90 -13.65 -1.64
CA LYS A 194 28.10 -13.53 -2.85
C LYS A 194 26.84 -12.69 -2.65
N TYR A 195 26.23 -12.80 -1.47
CA TYR A 195 24.99 -12.12 -1.09
C TYR A 195 25.26 -11.26 0.14
N PRO A 196 25.88 -10.06 -0.03
CA PRO A 196 26.17 -9.17 1.08
C PRO A 196 24.85 -8.72 1.71
N VAL A 197 24.72 -9.00 3.01
CA VAL A 197 23.57 -8.59 3.83
C VAL A 197 23.86 -7.17 4.32
N PRO A 198 22.88 -6.25 4.32
CA PRO A 198 23.07 -4.93 4.91
C PRO A 198 23.52 -5.02 6.38
N ASP A 199 24.40 -4.12 6.80
CA ASP A 199 24.80 -4.00 8.20
C ASP A 199 23.59 -3.62 9.06
N ASP A 200 23.43 -4.26 10.22
CA ASP A 200 22.31 -4.06 11.14
C ASP A 200 20.92 -4.16 10.49
N TRP A 201 20.74 -5.06 9.52
CA TRP A 201 19.48 -5.23 8.78
C TRP A 201 18.29 -5.57 9.69
N PRO A 202 17.33 -4.65 9.93
CA PRO A 202 16.32 -4.81 10.98
C PRO A 202 15.06 -5.51 10.43
N TYR A 203 15.23 -6.64 9.73
CA TYR A 203 14.12 -7.36 9.13
C TYR A 203 13.12 -7.92 10.17
N GLU A 204 13.59 -8.21 11.40
CA GLU A 204 12.73 -8.67 12.49
C GLU A 204 11.69 -7.61 12.87
N ASP A 205 12.10 -6.34 12.90
CA ASP A 205 11.19 -5.22 13.18
C ASP A 205 10.18 -5.04 12.06
N ALA A 206 10.60 -5.15 10.79
CA ALA A 206 9.70 -5.13 9.64
C ALA A 206 8.69 -6.29 9.69
N LYS A 207 9.14 -7.50 10.01
CA LYS A 207 8.27 -8.67 10.20
C LYS A 207 7.27 -8.44 11.32
N LYS A 208 7.72 -7.90 12.45
CA LYS A 208 6.85 -7.55 13.58
C LYS A 208 5.81 -6.51 13.19
N LEU A 209 6.16 -5.54 12.35
CA LEU A 209 5.23 -4.54 11.83
C LEU A 209 4.13 -5.17 10.97
N PHE A 210 4.46 -6.11 10.08
CA PHE A 210 3.45 -6.82 9.29
C PHE A 210 2.55 -7.72 10.14
N LEU A 211 3.12 -8.38 11.16
CA LEU A 211 2.37 -9.27 12.06
C LEU A 211 1.47 -8.52 13.03
N ASN A 212 1.96 -7.41 13.59
CA ASN A 212 1.29 -6.62 14.63
C ASN A 212 1.31 -5.12 14.26
N PRO A 213 0.62 -4.73 13.18
CA PRO A 213 0.56 -3.33 12.77
C PRO A 213 -0.22 -2.49 13.78
N GLU A 214 0.10 -1.20 13.84
CA GLU A 214 -0.72 -0.24 14.58
C GLU A 214 -2.03 0.00 13.82
N VAL A 215 -3.14 -0.48 14.39
CA VAL A 215 -4.48 -0.42 13.81
C VAL A 215 -5.53 -0.12 14.89
N THR A 216 -6.61 0.52 14.49
CA THR A 216 -7.81 0.66 15.32
C THR A 216 -8.57 -0.67 15.35
N ASP A 217 -9.04 -1.06 16.53
CA ASP A 217 -9.84 -2.27 16.70
C ASP A 217 -11.08 -2.21 15.79
N PRO A 218 -11.25 -3.18 14.86
CA PRO A 218 -12.38 -3.18 13.95
C PRO A 218 -13.72 -3.23 14.68
N SER A 219 -13.81 -3.83 15.88
CA SER A 219 -15.05 -3.91 16.66
C SER A 219 -15.63 -2.52 16.96
N SER A 220 -14.75 -1.52 17.17
CA SER A 220 -15.10 -0.13 17.48
C SER A 220 -15.50 0.70 16.25
N ILE A 221 -15.24 0.20 15.04
CA ILE A 221 -15.52 0.91 13.79
C ILE A 221 -16.89 0.51 13.26
N GLU A 222 -17.84 1.45 13.22
CA GLU A 222 -19.11 1.25 12.55
C GLU A 222 -19.01 1.71 11.08
N VAL A 223 -19.36 0.81 10.16
CA VAL A 223 -19.40 1.10 8.73
C VAL A 223 -20.86 1.24 8.31
N CYS A 224 -21.34 2.48 8.26
CA CYS A 224 -22.70 2.79 7.82
C CYS A 224 -22.65 3.80 6.68
N HIS A 225 -23.43 3.55 5.62
CA HIS A 225 -23.63 4.50 4.53
C HIS A 225 -24.92 5.27 4.80
N GLN A 226 -24.84 6.58 4.94
CA GLN A 226 -26.00 7.43 5.21
C GLN A 226 -25.89 8.74 4.43
N LEU A 227 -26.73 8.91 3.41
CA LEU A 227 -26.66 10.06 2.51
C LEU A 227 -27.35 11.30 3.11
N ASP A 228 -26.67 12.45 3.09
CA ASP A 228 -27.27 13.75 3.36
C ASP A 228 -27.46 14.53 2.05
N PHE A 229 -28.61 14.30 1.41
CA PHE A 229 -28.95 14.91 0.12
C PHE A 229 -28.99 16.44 0.16
N LEU A 230 -29.38 17.05 1.28
CA LEU A 230 -29.57 18.50 1.36
C LEU A 230 -28.21 19.21 1.37
N HIS A 231 -27.28 18.75 2.21
CA HIS A 231 -25.96 19.36 2.31
C HIS A 231 -25.12 19.14 1.04
N LEU A 232 -25.21 17.95 0.42
CA LEU A 232 -24.52 17.67 -0.83
C LEU A 232 -24.97 18.61 -1.98
N TYR A 233 -26.27 18.87 -2.07
CA TYR A 233 -26.82 19.78 -3.09
C TYR A 233 -26.29 21.21 -2.95
N PHE A 234 -26.21 21.75 -1.73
CA PHE A 234 -25.71 23.10 -1.51
C PHE A 234 -24.20 23.22 -1.66
N PHE A 235 -23.43 22.20 -1.24
CA PHE A 235 -21.97 22.20 -1.39
C PHE A 235 -21.53 22.27 -2.86
N THR A 236 -22.16 21.48 -3.74
CA THR A 236 -21.85 21.45 -5.18
C THR A 236 -22.25 22.72 -5.94
N LYS A 237 -23.04 23.60 -5.33
CA LYS A 237 -23.43 24.90 -5.92
C LYS A 237 -22.64 26.08 -5.38
N ALA A 238 -21.91 25.90 -4.29
CA ALA A 238 -21.14 26.96 -3.62
C ALA A 238 -19.67 27.01 -4.07
N ASN A 239 -19.19 25.96 -4.75
CA ASN A 239 -17.86 25.84 -5.36
C ASN A 239 -17.99 25.56 -6.85
#